data_AF-A0A450VUV5-F1
#
_entry.id   AF-A0A450VUV5-F1
#
_cell.length_a   1.000
_cell.length_b   1.000
_cell.length_c   1.000
_cell.angle_alpha   90.00
_cell.angle_beta   90.00
_cell.angle_gamma   90.00
#
_symmetry.space_group_name_H-M   'P 1'
#
loop_
_entity.id
_entity.type
_entity.pdbx_description
1 polymer ?
#
loop_
_entity_poly.entity_id
_entity_poly.type
_entity_poly.pdbx_seq_one_letter_code
_entity_poly.pdbx_strand_id
1 'polypeptide(L)'
;MDRPLVAIDGKTLCGSRDRHNGHRAMHMVSAWANANCLSLGQVATDEKSNEITAIPKLLETLDIEGAIVSTDAMGCQKKSHSRSPHRERTIFLP
;
A
#
# COMPACT_ATOMS: atom_id res chain seq x y z
N MET A 1 -20.05 6.17 14.79
CA MET A 1 -19.83 5.95 13.36
C MET A 1 -18.49 5.27 13.21
N ASP A 2 -18.50 3.95 13.20
CA ASP A 2 -17.31 3.14 12.95
C ASP A 2 -16.89 3.35 11.49
N ARG A 3 -15.69 3.89 11.29
CA ARG A 3 -15.11 4.02 9.95
C ARG A 3 -14.33 2.74 9.65
N PRO A 4 -14.47 2.14 8.46
CA PRO A 4 -13.72 0.96 8.10
C PRO A 4 -12.22 1.29 8.08
N LEU A 5 -11.41 0.44 8.71
CA LEU A 5 -9.95 0.56 8.73
C LEU A 5 -9.35 -0.31 7.62
N VAL A 6 -8.53 0.31 6.77
CA VAL A 6 -7.78 -0.33 5.70
C VAL A 6 -6.29 -0.15 5.99
N ALA A 7 -5.57 -1.25 6.17
CA ALA A 7 -4.13 -1.25 6.38
C ALA A 7 -3.38 -1.52 5.07
N ILE A 8 -2.44 -0.66 4.73
CA ILE A 8 -1.56 -0.79 3.57
C ILE A 8 -0.17 -1.13 4.08
N ASP A 9 0.32 -2.30 3.68
CA ASP A 9 1.60 -2.85 4.12
C ASP A 9 2.46 -3.27 2.93
N GLY A 10 3.75 -2.95 3.02
CA GLY A 10 4.79 -3.34 2.07
C GLY A 10 5.48 -4.62 2.53
N LYS A 11 5.33 -5.69 1.75
CA LYS A 11 5.98 -6.99 2.00
C LYS A 11 7.05 -7.24 0.96
N THR A 12 8.25 -7.56 1.43
CA THR A 12 9.30 -8.11 0.56
C THR A 12 9.10 -9.61 0.46
N LEU A 13 8.94 -10.13 -0.76
CA LEU A 13 8.77 -11.57 -0.98
C LEU A 13 10.09 -12.30 -0.70
N CYS A 14 10.11 -13.09 0.38
CA CYS A 14 11.27 -13.89 0.76
C CYS A 14 11.57 -14.92 -0.35
N GLY A 15 12.83 -14.99 -0.78
CA GLY A 15 13.27 -15.91 -1.84
C GLY A 15 13.06 -15.41 -3.28
N SER A 16 12.41 -14.27 -3.50
CA SER A 16 12.20 -13.69 -4.85
C SER A 16 13.44 -13.03 -5.45
N ARG A 17 14.53 -12.91 -4.68
CA ARG A 17 15.78 -12.30 -5.15
C ARG A 17 16.50 -13.25 -6.10
N ASP A 18 16.42 -12.96 -7.39
CA ASP A 18 17.14 -13.71 -8.41
C ASP A 18 18.54 -13.12 -8.61
N ARG A 19 19.51 -13.75 -7.94
CA ARG A 19 20.93 -13.36 -8.02
C ARG A 19 21.56 -13.72 -9.37
N HIS A 20 20.97 -14.63 -10.14
CA HIS A 20 21.50 -15.10 -11.42
C HIS A 20 21.19 -14.11 -12.54
N ASN A 21 19.96 -13.60 -12.60
CA ASN A 21 19.59 -12.53 -13.53
C ASN A 21 19.87 -11.12 -13.00
N GLY A 22 20.31 -10.99 -11.75
CA GLY A 22 20.61 -9.70 -11.12
C GLY A 22 19.38 -8.96 -10.58
N HIS A 23 18.23 -9.64 -10.47
CA HIS A 23 17.01 -9.03 -9.97
C HIS A 23 17.02 -8.95 -8.44
N ARG A 24 16.65 -7.80 -7.89
CA ARG A 24 16.44 -7.59 -6.45
C ARG A 24 15.16 -8.30 -5.99
N ALA A 25 15.01 -8.38 -4.67
CA ALA A 25 13.80 -8.96 -4.09
C ALA A 25 12.57 -8.16 -4.56
N MET A 26 11.53 -8.89 -4.96
CA MET A 26 10.25 -8.31 -5.34
C MET A 26 9.56 -7.75 -4.09
N HIS A 27 9.19 -6.48 -4.17
CA HIS A 27 8.40 -5.80 -3.16
C HIS A 27 6.93 -5.85 -3.60
N MET A 28 6.02 -6.03 -2.65
CA MET A 28 4.59 -6.11 -2.90
C MET A 28 3.87 -5.25 -1.87
N VAL A 29 2.96 -4.40 -2.32
CA VAL A 29 2.10 -3.60 -1.43
C VAL A 29 0.71 -4.22 -1.42
N SER A 30 0.18 -4.49 -0.24
CA SER A 30 -1.15 -5.08 -0.05
C SER A 30 -2.07 -4.18 0.78
N ALA A 31 -3.35 -4.12 0.43
CA ALA A 31 -4.39 -3.41 1.17
C ALA A 31 -5.31 -4.40 1.89
N TRP A 32 -5.40 -4.29 3.20
CA TRP A 32 -6.15 -5.18 4.08
C TRP A 32 -7.32 -4.46 4.76
N ALA A 33 -8.54 -4.89 4.49
CA ALA A 33 -9.74 -4.40 5.16
C ALA A 33 -9.95 -5.15 6.49
N ASN A 34 -9.74 -4.46 7.61
CA ASN A 34 -9.87 -5.07 8.94
C ASN A 34 -11.32 -5.48 9.26
N ALA A 35 -12.30 -4.72 8.76
CA ALA A 35 -13.73 -5.01 9.00
C ALA A 35 -14.17 -6.33 8.37
N ASN A 36 -13.54 -6.75 7.28
CA ASN A 36 -13.94 -7.91 6.48
C ASN A 36 -12.89 -9.03 6.49
N CYS A 37 -11.78 -8.84 7.22
CA CYS A 37 -10.61 -9.73 7.22
C CYS A 37 -10.19 -10.14 5.79
N LEU A 38 -10.18 -9.18 4.86
CA LEU A 38 -10.01 -9.43 3.44
C LEU A 38 -8.92 -8.54 2.84
N SER A 39 -8.10 -9.12 1.96
CA SER A 39 -7.20 -8.34 1.10
C SER A 39 -8.00 -7.76 -0.06
N LEU A 40 -8.10 -6.43 -0.13
CA LEU A 40 -8.84 -5.72 -1.18
C LEU A 40 -8.04 -5.65 -2.49
N GLY A 41 -6.71 -5.69 -2.39
CA GLY A 41 -5.84 -5.58 -3.56
C GLY A 41 -4.36 -5.72 -3.18
N GLN A 42 -3.57 -6.11 -4.16
CA GLN A 42 -2.12 -6.21 -4.04
C GLN A 42 -1.45 -5.80 -5.33
N VAL A 43 -0.36 -5.05 -5.23
CA VAL A 43 0.43 -4.57 -6.37
C VAL A 43 1.87 -4.96 -6.14
N ALA A 44 2.44 -5.73 -7.07
CA ALA A 44 3.88 -5.97 -7.12
C ALA A 44 4.58 -4.70 -7.62
N THR A 45 5.62 -4.28 -6.91
CA THR A 45 6.42 -3.12 -7.27
C THR A 45 7.72 -3.59 -7.91
N ASP A 46 8.07 -2.90 -8.99
CA ASP A 46 9.29 -3.21 -9.73
C ASP A 46 10.54 -2.81 -8.93
N GLU A 47 11.69 -3.30 -9.38
CA GLU A 47 12.97 -3.31 -8.68
C GLU A 47 13.51 -1.91 -8.29
N LYS A 48 13.02 -0.89 -9.01
CA LYS A 48 13.35 0.53 -8.81
C LYS A 48 12.14 1.36 -8.34
N SER A 49 10.96 0.75 -8.35
CA SER A 49 9.70 1.35 -7.94
C SER A 49 9.48 1.06 -6.45
N ASN A 50 9.89 2.02 -5.62
CA ASN A 50 9.64 1.95 -4.20
C ASN A 50 8.12 2.02 -3.91
N GLU A 51 7.71 1.43 -2.79
CA GLU A 51 6.34 1.37 -2.24
C GLU A 51 5.59 2.71 -2.33
N ILE A 52 6.32 3.81 -2.20
CA ILE A 52 5.89 5.21 -2.39
C ILE A 52 5.05 5.43 -3.66
N THR A 53 5.40 4.77 -4.76
CA THR A 53 4.73 4.91 -6.07
C THR A 53 3.62 3.90 -6.29
N ALA A 54 3.63 2.79 -5.53
CA ALA A 54 2.63 1.74 -5.63
C ALA A 54 1.41 2.04 -4.76
N ILE A 55 1.60 2.71 -3.62
CA ILE A 55 0.51 3.11 -2.73
C ILE A 55 -0.54 3.96 -3.46
N PRO A 56 -0.20 5.05 -4.20
CA PRO A 56 -1.20 5.82 -4.94
C PRO A 56 -1.95 5.01 -5.98
N LYS A 57 -1.24 4.12 -6.72
CA LYS A 57 -1.88 3.27 -7.74
C LYS A 57 -2.87 2.28 -7.12
N LEU A 58 -2.52 1.72 -5.96
CA LEU A 58 -3.38 0.81 -5.22
C LEU A 58 -4.63 1.56 -4.70
N LEU A 59 -4.45 2.77 -4.15
CA LEU A 59 -5.55 3.63 -3.70
C LEU A 59 -6.46 4.09 -4.85
N GLU A 60 -5.92 4.42 -6.02
CA GLU A 60 -6.72 4.78 -7.20
C GLU A 60 -7.58 3.63 -7.73
N THR A 61 -7.15 2.39 -7.50
CA THR A 61 -7.88 1.19 -7.93
C THR A 61 -8.95 0.77 -6.90
N LEU A 62 -8.82 1.24 -5.66
CA LEU A 62 -9.67 0.86 -4.54
C LEU A 62 -10.72 1.93 -4.27
N ASP A 63 -11.99 1.55 -4.26
CA ASP A 63 -13.08 2.42 -3.80
C ASP A 63 -13.21 2.35 -2.27
N ILE A 64 -12.47 3.22 -1.57
CA ILE A 64 -12.37 3.23 -0.10
C ILE A 64 -12.88 4.54 0.53
N GLU A 65 -13.90 5.14 -0.08
CA GLU A 65 -14.48 6.40 0.40
C GLU A 65 -14.92 6.31 1.88
N GLY A 66 -14.43 7.25 2.69
CA GLY A 66 -14.76 7.33 4.12
C GLY A 66 -14.03 6.34 5.02
N ALA A 67 -13.14 5.49 4.46
CA ALA A 67 -12.26 4.63 5.22
C ALA A 67 -11.11 5.40 5.89
N ILE A 68 -10.61 4.81 6.97
CA ILE A 68 -9.34 5.20 7.57
C ILE A 68 -8.27 4.33 6.92
N VAL A 69 -7.28 4.96 6.30
CA VAL A 69 -6.14 4.26 5.69
C VAL A 69 -4.95 4.34 6.65
N SER A 70 -4.36 3.21 7.01
CA SER A 70 -3.09 3.18 7.74
C SER A 70 -1.99 2.64 6.85
N THR A 71 -0.86 3.32 6.76
CA THR A 71 0.26 2.93 5.90
C THR A 71 1.56 2.90 6.71
N ASP A 72 2.48 2.02 6.33
CA ASP A 72 3.84 1.96 6.91
C ASP A 72 4.60 3.30 6.83
N ALA A 73 5.53 3.46 7.77
CA ALA A 73 6.35 4.64 7.93
C ALA A 73 7.12 5.04 6.68
N MET A 74 7.61 4.07 5.91
CA MET A 74 8.38 4.32 4.69
C MET A 74 7.52 4.84 3.53
N GLY A 75 6.20 4.63 3.58
CA GLY A 75 5.22 5.12 2.61
C GLY A 75 4.79 6.57 2.82
N CYS A 76 5.20 7.22 3.91
CA CYS A 76 4.80 8.57 4.29
C CYS A 76 5.60 9.67 3.56
N GLN A 77 5.52 9.71 2.23
CA GLN A 77 6.06 10.81 1.43
C GLN A 77 4.94 11.75 0.95
N LYS A 78 5.18 13.07 1.07
CA LYS A 78 4.20 14.14 0.74
C LYS A 78 3.64 14.06 -0.67
N LYS A 79 4.36 13.44 -1.62
CA LYS A 79 3.92 13.29 -3.02
C LYS A 79 2.80 12.26 -3.19
N SER A 80 2.78 11.20 -2.38
CA SER A 80 1.83 10.08 -2.53
C SER A 80 0.40 10.44 -2.09
N HIS A 81 0.22 11.54 -1.34
CA HIS A 81 -1.05 11.96 -0.76
C HIS A 81 -1.66 13.19 -1.45
N SER A 82 -1.09 13.61 -2.59
CA SER A 82 -1.43 14.91 -3.18
C SER A 82 -2.77 14.96 -3.92
N ARG A 83 -3.47 13.82 -4.12
CA ARG A 83 -4.68 13.81 -4.94
C ARG A 83 -5.57 12.57 -4.81
N SER A 84 -6.11 12.29 -3.63
CA SER A 84 -7.35 11.50 -3.56
C SER A 84 -8.55 12.46 -3.54
N PRO A 85 -9.49 12.36 -4.50
CA PRO A 85 -10.71 13.19 -4.52
C PRO A 85 -11.75 12.73 -3.49
N HIS A 86 -11.52 11.59 -2.83
CA HIS A 86 -12.41 10.98 -1.84
C HIS A 86 -11.90 11.29 -0.43
N ARG A 87 -12.82 11.62 0.47
CA ARG A 87 -12.57 12.22 1.79
C ARG A 87 -12.04 11.20 2.82
N GLU A 88 -10.93 10.55 2.53
CA GLU A 88 -10.26 9.59 3.42
C GLU A 88 -9.36 10.29 4.45
N ARG A 89 -9.16 9.64 5.60
CA ARG A 89 -8.23 10.11 6.64
C ARG A 89 -7.10 9.09 6.78
N THR A 90 -5.90 9.49 6.38
CA THR A 90 -4.70 8.65 6.56
C THR A 90 -4.17 8.80 7.99
N ILE A 91 -3.97 7.68 8.69
CA ILE A 91 -3.37 7.63 10.03
C ILE A 91 -2.06 6.85 9.94
N PHE A 92 -1.01 7.39 10.55
CA PHE A 92 0.31 6.77 10.59
C PHE A 92 0.37 5.78 11.77
N LEU A 93 0.68 4.51 11.49
CA LEU A 93 0.96 3.53 12.54
C LEU A 93 2.48 3.53 12.82
N PRO A 94 2.90 3.52 14.10
CA PRO A 94 4.31 3.52 14.49
C PRO A 94 5.01 2.17 14.24
#